data_AF-A0A950RJE2-F1
#
_entry.id   AF-A0A950RJE2-F1
#
_cell.length_a   1.000
_cell.length_b   1.000
_cell.length_c   1.000
_cell.angle_alpha   90.00
_cell.angle_beta   90.00
_cell.angle_gamma   90.00
#
_symmetry.space_group_name_H-M   'P 1'
#
loop_
_entity.id
_entity.type
_entity.pdbx_description
1 polymer ?
#
loop_
_entity_poly.entity_id
_entity_poly.type
_entity_poly.pdbx_seq_one_letter_code
_entity_poly.pdbx_strand_id
1 'polypeptide(L)' 'LARPRLVMREFSDAFLEAYLGAEGAAVTSSVGGYRLEGMGIHLFERIEGEHAAILGLPMLPLLGFLRQQGVLLG' A
#
# COMPACT_ATOMS: atom_id res chain seq x y z
N LEU A 1 -6.56 15.16 -1.81
CA LEU A 1 -6.14 13.79 -2.20
C LEU A 1 -5.22 13.26 -1.11
N ALA A 2 -5.45 12.03 -0.64
CA ALA A 2 -4.53 11.36 0.27
C ALA A 2 -3.17 11.20 -0.42
N ARG A 3 -2.08 11.50 0.30
CA ARG A 3 -0.71 11.44 -0.21
C ARG A 3 0.17 10.72 0.82
N PRO A 4 0.12 9.38 0.87
CA PRO A 4 0.99 8.64 1.76
C PRO A 4 2.46 8.78 1.31
N ARG A 5 3.38 8.75 2.27
CA ARG A 5 4.82 8.71 2.04
C ARG A 5 5.37 7.41 2.61
N LEU A 6 6.13 6.68 1.80
CA LEU A 6 6.75 5.43 2.19
C LEU A 6 8.26 5.60 2.06
N VAL A 7 8.99 5.29 3.12
CA VAL A 7 10.46 5.32 3.17
C VAL A 7 10.94 3.89 3.18
N MET A 8 11.65 3.47 2.13
CA MET A 8 12.30 2.16 2.11
C MET A 8 13.45 2.13 3.13
N ARG A 9 13.61 1.00 3.80
CA ARG A 9 14.80 0.77 4.62
C ARG A 9 15.95 0.27 3.74
N GLU A 10 17.17 0.35 4.26
CA GLU A 10 18.29 -0.43 3.72
C GLU A 10 18.04 -1.93 3.89
N PHE A 11 18.28 -2.72 2.85
CA PHE A 11 18.19 -4.17 2.86
C PHE A 11 19.23 -4.82 1.94
N SER A 12 19.57 -6.08 2.21
CA SER A 12 20.53 -6.84 1.42
C SER A 12 19.87 -7.53 0.23
N ASP A 13 20.67 -7.88 -0.79
CA ASP A 13 20.23 -8.69 -1.92
C ASP A 13 19.66 -10.03 -1.47
N ALA A 14 20.26 -10.66 -0.45
CA ALA A 14 19.75 -11.91 0.11
C ALA A 14 18.32 -11.77 0.68
N PHE A 15 18.00 -10.63 1.29
CA PHE A 15 16.63 -10.34 1.71
C PHE A 15 15.72 -10.11 0.50
N LEU A 16 16.18 -9.36 -0.51
CA LEU A 16 15.41 -9.08 -1.72
C LEU A 16 15.04 -10.37 -2.45
N GLU A 17 15.98 -11.30 -2.63
CA GLU A 17 15.74 -12.61 -3.25
C GLU A 17 14.71 -13.43 -2.46
N ALA A 18 14.81 -13.47 -1.13
CA ALA A 18 13.84 -14.16 -0.29
C ALA A 18 12.44 -13.53 -0.39
N TYR A 19 12.38 -12.19 -0.42
CA TYR A 19 11.13 -11.45 -0.60
C TYR A 19 10.48 -11.74 -1.97
N LEU A 20 11.25 -11.65 -3.05
CA LEU A 20 10.77 -11.92 -4.41
C LEU A 20 10.35 -13.39 -4.57
N GLY A 21 11.09 -14.33 -3.97
CA GLY A 21 10.73 -15.74 -3.94
C GLY A 21 9.41 -16.00 -3.19
N ALA A 22 9.14 -15.28 -2.11
CA ALA A 22 7.92 -15.43 -1.32
C ALA A 22 6.68 -14.80 -2.01
N GLU A 23 6.83 -13.62 -2.60
CA GLU A 23 5.72 -12.94 -3.30
C GLU A 23 5.45 -13.52 -4.70
N GLY A 24 6.49 -14.02 -5.37
CA GLY A 24 6.41 -14.63 -6.69
C GLY A 24 5.71 -13.71 -7.72
N ALA A 25 4.84 -14.30 -8.54
CA ALA A 25 4.10 -13.56 -9.57
C ALA A 25 3.11 -12.52 -9.02
N ALA A 26 2.74 -12.57 -7.74
CA ALA A 26 1.83 -11.57 -7.18
C ALA A 26 2.47 -10.18 -7.15
N VAL A 27 3.81 -10.10 -7.00
CA VAL A 27 4.51 -8.82 -6.99
C VAL A 27 4.40 -8.09 -8.34
N THR A 28 4.25 -8.84 -9.45
CA THR A 28 4.16 -8.27 -10.79
C THR A 28 2.77 -7.73 -11.13
N SER A 29 1.76 -8.02 -10.30
CA SER A 29 0.44 -7.42 -10.42
C SER A 29 0.27 -6.15 -9.58
N SER A 30 1.33 -5.68 -8.92
CA SER A 30 1.29 -4.49 -8.08
C SER A 30 2.12 -3.34 -8.67
N VAL A 31 1.63 -2.11 -8.49
CA VAL A 31 2.37 -0.90 -8.89
C VAL A 31 3.60 -0.73 -7.99
N GLY A 32 4.75 -0.47 -8.60
CA GLY A 32 6.01 -0.28 -7.88
C GLY A 32 6.70 -1.59 -7.45
N GLY A 33 6.16 -2.75 -7.83
CA GLY A 33 6.81 -4.03 -7.55
C GLY A 33 6.88 -4.38 -6.06
N TYR A 34 5.92 -3.90 -5.27
CA TYR A 34 5.77 -4.33 -3.88
C TYR A 34 4.32 -4.56 -3.49
N ARG A 35 4.09 -5.40 -2.47
CA ARG A 35 2.75 -5.66 -1.92
C ARG A 35 2.74 -5.40 -0.42
N LEU A 36 2.12 -4.31 -0.01
CA LEU A 36 2.07 -3.93 1.40
C LEU A 36 1.17 -4.88 2.23
N GLU A 37 0.21 -5.53 1.57
CA GLU A 37 -0.68 -6.54 2.13
C GLU A 37 0.00 -7.89 2.39
N GLY A 38 1.20 -8.08 1.82
CA GLY A 38 2.02 -9.27 1.99
C GLY A 38 3.33 -8.97 2.72
N MET A 39 4.40 -9.63 2.28
CA MET A 39 5.75 -9.46 2.83
C MET A 39 6.35 -8.09 2.54
N GLY A 40 5.75 -7.29 1.64
CA GLY A 40 6.26 -5.99 1.27
C GLY A 40 6.28 -4.98 2.43
N ILE A 41 5.54 -5.21 3.52
CA ILE A 41 5.65 -4.40 4.75
C ILE A 41 7.08 -4.39 5.30
N HIS A 42 7.85 -5.46 5.08
CA HIS A 42 9.24 -5.56 5.52
C HIS A 42 10.22 -4.72 4.68
N LEU A 43 9.79 -4.07 3.61
CA LEU A 43 10.63 -3.19 2.78
C LEU A 43 10.74 -1.77 3.34
N PHE A 44 9.87 -1.38 4.27
CA PHE A 44 9.72 0.02 4.68
C PHE A 44 10.23 0.26 6.11
N GLU A 45 10.99 1.35 6.26
CA GLU A 45 11.40 1.90 7.55
C GLU A 45 10.27 2.72 8.18
N ARG A 46 9.57 3.52 7.36
CA ARG A 46 8.55 4.45 7.81
C ARG A 46 7.44 4.61 6.78
N ILE A 47 6.20 4.66 7.27
CA ILE A 47 5.01 4.94 6.47
C ILE A 47 4.26 6.08 7.13
N GLU A 48 4.01 7.14 6.37
CA GLU A 48 3.26 8.32 6.80
C GLU A 48 2.00 8.47 5.95
N GLY A 49 0.85 8.77 6.58
CA GLY A 49 -0.43 8.92 5.90
C GLY A 49 -1.36 7.71 6.06
N GLU A 50 -2.43 7.67 5.27
CA GLU A 50 -3.50 6.67 5.40
C GLU A 50 -3.12 5.37 4.69
N HIS A 51 -3.15 4.25 5.42
CA HIS A 51 -2.85 2.92 4.87
C HIS A 51 -3.80 2.52 3.72
N ALA A 52 -5.11 2.80 3.85
CA ALA A 52 -6.08 2.49 2.80
C ALA A 52 -5.80 3.23 1.48
N ALA A 53 -5.22 4.45 1.56
CA ALA A 53 -4.79 5.16 0.38
C ALA A 53 -3.59 4.48 -0.32
N ILE A 54 -2.73 3.78 0.44
CA ILE A 54 -1.63 2.98 -0.12
C ILE A 54 -2.18 1.74 -0.81
N LEU A 55 -3.21 1.11 -0.24
CA LEU A 55 -3.90 -0.03 -0.84
C LEU A 55 -4.80 0.35 -2.05
N GLY A 56 -4.76 1.62 -2.47
CA GLY A 56 -5.38 2.09 -3.71
C GLY A 56 -6.75 2.75 -3.55
N LEU A 57 -7.37 2.72 -2.36
CA LEU A 57 -8.68 3.34 -2.14
C LEU A 57 -8.76 4.07 -0.80
N PRO A 58 -8.69 5.42 -0.78
CA PRO A 58 -8.79 6.19 0.46
C PRO A 58 -10.24 6.13 0.98
N MET A 59 -10.48 5.28 1.97
CA MET A 59 -11.83 4.93 2.41
C MET A 59 -12.57 6.09 3.04
N LEU A 60 -11.95 6.86 3.94
CA LEU A 60 -12.65 7.98 4.59
C LEU A 60 -13.03 9.09 3.59
N PRO A 61 -12.13 9.55 2.69
CA PRO A 61 -12.50 10.47 1.63
C PRO A 61 -13.59 9.92 0.70
N LEU A 62 -13.51 8.64 0.30
CA LEU A 62 -14.52 8.01 -0.55
C LEU A 62 -15.89 7.99 0.13
N LEU A 63 -15.97 7.52 1.38
CA LEU A 63 -17.21 7.45 2.13
C LEU A 63 -17.80 8.85 2.37
N GLY A 64 -16.95 9.85 2.63
CA GLY A 64 -17.37 11.25 2.71
C GLY A 64 -17.99 11.74 1.41
N PHE A 65 -17.35 11.46 0.28
CA PHE A 65 -17.88 11.79 -1.05
C PHE A 65 -19.22 11.08 -1.32
N LEU A 66 -19.33 9.77 -1.05
CA LEU A 66 -20.55 9.01 -1.29
C LEU A 66 -21.74 9.49 -0.45
N ARG A 67 -21.52 9.92 0.80
CA ARG A 67 -22.55 10.59 1.61
C ARG A 67 -23.00 11.91 0.99
N GLN A 68 -22.07 12.72 0.49
CA GLN A 68 -22.41 13.98 -0.19
C GLN A 68 -23.21 13.76 -1.47
N GLN A 69 -23.02 12.63 -2.15
CA GLN A 69 -23.80 12.25 -3.34
C GLN A 69 -25.15 11.59 -2.99
N GLY A 70 -25.50 11.44 -1.71
CA GLY A 70 -26.74 10.79 -1.27
C GLY A 70 -26.79 9.28 -1.54
N VAL A 71 -25.65 8.65 -1.88
CA VAL A 71 -25.56 7.20 -2.12
C VAL A 71 -25.50 6.43 -0.81
N LEU A 72 -24.94 7.05 0.23
CA LEU A 72 -24.90 6.51 1.59
C LEU A 72 -25.72 7.37 2.53
N LEU A 73 -26.34 6.74 3.53
CA LEU A 73 -26.98 7.44 4.64
C LEU A 73 -25.92 8.23 5.43
N GLY A 74 -26.25 9.48 5.73
CA GLY A 74 -25.45 10.41 6.53
C GLY A 74 -25.86 10.38 8.00
#